data_AF-A0A9D0I633-F1
#
_entry.id   AF-A0A9D0I633-F1
#
_cell.length_a   1.000
_cell.length_b   1.000
_cell.length_c   1.000
_cell.angle_alpha   90.00
_cell.angle_beta   90.00
_cell.angle_gamma   90.00
#
_symmetry.space_group_name_H-M   'P 1'
#
loop_
_entity.id
_entity.type
_entity.pdbx_description
1 polymer ?
#
loop_
_entity_poly.entity_id
_entity_poly.type
_entity_poly.pdbx_seq_one_letter_code
_entity_poly.pdbx_strand_id
1 'polypeptide(L)'
;KPFNDQALLDSVHRALERDARQRGEASRLADIQSRYEKLTPREREVLALVVAGKRNKVIAASLKVSQSTVEAHRAKVMEKMEAGSLSDLMRMMLSLESH
;
A
#
# COMPACT_ATOMS: atom_id res chain seq x y z
N LYS A 1 27.38 33.87 -26.86
CA LYS A 1 27.01 33.06 -25.67
C LYS A 1 26.30 31.83 -26.21
N PRO A 2 26.92 30.64 -26.24
CA PRO A 2 26.28 29.50 -26.88
C PRO A 2 25.17 29.00 -25.97
N PHE A 3 23.94 29.06 -26.46
CA PHE A 3 22.83 28.33 -25.86
C PHE A 3 23.15 26.85 -26.09
N ASN A 4 23.30 26.12 -25.00
CA ASN A 4 23.61 24.70 -25.05
C ASN A 4 22.28 23.97 -25.24
N ASP A 5 21.82 23.90 -26.48
CA ASP A 5 20.56 23.24 -26.85
C ASP A 5 20.51 21.81 -26.30
N GLN A 6 21.67 21.15 -26.18
CA GLN A 6 21.79 19.84 -25.53
C GLN A 6 21.48 19.89 -24.02
N ALA A 7 21.95 20.90 -23.29
CA ALA A 7 21.64 21.04 -21.87
C ALA A 7 20.15 21.36 -21.63
N LEU A 8 19.53 22.12 -22.55
CA LEU A 8 18.09 22.35 -22.52
C LEU A 8 17.32 21.05 -22.78
N LEU A 9 17.69 20.29 -23.81
CA LEU A 9 17.07 18.99 -24.12
C LEU A 9 17.23 17.99 -22.98
N ASP A 10 18.41 17.90 -22.37
CA ASP A 10 18.67 17.02 -21.23
C ASP A 10 17.82 17.41 -20.01
N SER A 11 17.60 18.72 -19.79
CA SER A 11 16.76 19.20 -18.69
C SER A 11 15.28 18.87 -18.90
N VAL A 12 14.80 18.98 -20.14
CA VAL A 12 13.42 18.60 -20.52
C VAL A 12 13.23 17.09 -20.38
N HIS A 13 14.17 16.27 -20.85
CA HIS A 13 14.12 14.81 -20.67
C HIS A 13 14.07 14.42 -19.18
N ARG A 14 14.92 15.00 -18.33
CA ARG A 14 14.90 14.74 -16.88
C ARG A 14 13.57 15.16 -16.24
N ALA A 15 13.01 16.29 -16.67
CA ALA A 15 11.72 16.75 -16.17
C ALA A 15 10.58 15.79 -16.57
N LEU A 16 10.57 15.32 -17.84
CA LEU A 16 9.58 14.35 -18.33
C LEU A 16 9.70 13.00 -17.64
N GLU A 17 10.91 12.49 -17.41
CA GLU A 17 11.11 11.23 -16.67
C GLU A 17 10.63 11.33 -15.22
N ARG A 18 10.92 12.44 -14.55
CA ARG A 18 10.47 12.70 -13.18
C ARG A 18 8.94 12.76 -13.09
N ASP A 19 8.34 13.49 -14.01
CA ASP A 19 6.89 13.67 -14.10
C ASP A 19 6.18 12.34 -14.43
N ALA A 20 6.74 11.52 -15.32
CA ALA A 20 6.24 10.16 -15.58
C ALA A 20 6.32 9.24 -14.35
N ARG A 21 7.44 9.27 -13.62
CA ARG A 21 7.59 8.51 -12.36
C ARG A 21 6.59 8.95 -11.31
N GLN A 22 6.45 10.26 -11.12
CA GLN A 22 5.54 10.83 -10.12
C GLN A 22 4.07 10.49 -10.44
N ARG A 23 3.67 10.53 -11.72
CA ARG A 23 2.34 10.04 -12.13
C ARG A 23 2.15 8.55 -11.84
N GLY A 24 3.16 7.74 -12.09
CA GLY A 24 3.12 6.30 -11.79
C GLY A 24 2.94 6.02 -10.30
N GLU A 25 3.69 6.72 -9.45
CA GLU A 25 3.59 6.62 -7.99
C GLU A 25 2.23 7.10 -7.47
N ALA A 26 1.74 8.25 -7.95
CA ALA A 26 0.44 8.78 -7.56
C ALA A 26 -0.71 7.83 -7.97
N SER A 27 -0.65 7.26 -9.17
CA SER A 27 -1.62 6.27 -9.65
C SER A 27 -1.61 5.01 -8.77
N ARG A 28 -0.42 4.50 -8.44
CA ARG A 28 -0.28 3.34 -7.56
C ARG A 28 -0.81 3.60 -6.16
N LEU A 29 -0.54 4.78 -5.60
CA LEU A 29 -1.06 5.14 -4.28
C LEU A 29 -2.59 5.26 -4.28
N ALA A 30 -3.16 5.89 -5.32
CA ALA A 30 -4.61 6.01 -5.47
C ALA A 30 -5.30 4.64 -5.56
N ASP A 31 -4.68 3.68 -6.27
CA ASP A 31 -5.18 2.31 -6.33
C ASP A 31 -5.11 1.60 -4.96
N ILE A 32 -3.98 1.70 -4.25
CA ILE A 32 -3.83 1.15 -2.89
C ILE A 32 -4.88 1.76 -1.95
N GLN A 33 -5.10 3.08 -2.02
CA GLN A 33 -6.09 3.79 -1.22
C GLN A 33 -7.50 3.30 -1.54
N SER A 34 -7.86 3.14 -2.82
CA SER A 34 -9.16 2.61 -3.24
C SER A 34 -9.41 1.20 -2.71
N ARG A 35 -8.39 0.34 -2.71
CA ARG A 35 -8.47 -1.02 -2.14
C ARG A 35 -8.65 -0.99 -0.63
N TYR A 36 -7.90 -0.13 0.06
CA TYR A 36 -8.01 0.08 1.50
C TYR A 36 -9.43 0.56 1.89
N GLU A 37 -10.02 1.43 1.09
CA GLU A 37 -11.36 1.95 1.32
C GLU A 37 -12.45 0.86 1.24
N LYS A 38 -12.26 -0.17 0.40
CA LYS A 38 -13.16 -1.35 0.29
C LYS A 38 -13.10 -2.28 1.50
N LEU A 39 -12.14 -2.10 2.41
CA LEU A 39 -12.07 -2.86 3.65
C LEU A 39 -13.15 -2.38 4.62
N THR A 40 -13.88 -3.34 5.18
CA THR A 40 -14.80 -3.12 6.30
C THR A 40 -14.03 -2.67 7.54
N PRO A 41 -14.67 -2.01 8.51
CA PRO A 41 -14.03 -1.59 9.75
C PRO A 41 -13.28 -2.75 10.45
N ARG A 42 -13.90 -3.93 10.45
CA ARG A 42 -13.31 -5.13 11.07
C ARG A 42 -12.08 -5.65 10.33
N GLU A 43 -12.09 -5.60 9.00
CA GLU A 43 -10.92 -5.96 8.18
C GLU A 43 -9.77 -4.97 8.40
N ARG A 44 -10.05 -3.68 8.58
CA ARG A 44 -9.04 -2.66 8.89
C ARG A 44 -8.39 -2.88 10.27
N GLU A 45 -9.18 -3.24 11.28
CA GLU A 45 -8.65 -3.62 12.60
C GLU A 45 -7.69 -4.82 12.52
N VAL A 46 -8.09 -5.86 11.78
CA VAL A 46 -7.24 -7.04 11.56
C VAL A 46 -5.98 -6.65 10.80
N LEU A 47 -6.10 -5.86 9.73
CA LEU A 47 -4.97 -5.36 8.94
C LEU A 47 -3.96 -4.61 9.81
N ALA A 48 -4.42 -3.67 10.66
CA ALA A 48 -3.54 -2.90 11.54
C ALA A 48 -2.72 -3.79 12.48
N LEU A 49 -3.35 -4.83 13.05
CA LEU A 49 -2.65 -5.76 13.94
C LEU A 49 -1.71 -6.71 13.19
N VAL A 50 -2.06 -7.10 11.96
CA VAL A 50 -1.20 -7.91 11.08
C VAL A 50 0.05 -7.15 10.68
N VAL A 51 -0.09 -5.87 10.31
CA VAL A 51 1.03 -4.98 9.96
C VAL A 51 1.92 -4.72 11.19
N ALA A 52 1.32 -4.63 12.38
CA ALA A 52 2.05 -4.59 13.66
C ALA A 52 2.72 -5.93 14.06
N GLY A 53 2.72 -6.94 13.18
CA GLY A 53 3.40 -8.23 13.37
C GLY A 53 2.74 -9.13 14.42
N LYS A 54 1.47 -8.89 14.79
CA LYS A 54 0.78 -9.70 15.79
C LYS A 54 0.38 -11.06 15.21
N ARG A 55 0.51 -12.12 16.01
CA ARG A 55 0.10 -13.49 15.63
C ARG A 55 -1.43 -13.63 15.69
N ASN A 56 -2.01 -14.54 14.91
CA ASN A 56 -3.47 -14.80 14.87
C ASN A 56 -4.08 -14.97 16.28
N LYS A 57 -3.43 -15.72 17.17
CA LYS A 57 -3.87 -15.91 18.57
C LYS A 57 -4.00 -14.59 19.35
N VAL A 58 -3.05 -13.67 19.17
CA VAL A 58 -3.06 -12.37 19.85
C VAL A 58 -4.16 -11.49 19.27
N ILE A 59 -4.28 -11.45 17.94
CA ILE A 59 -5.34 -10.71 17.24
C ILE A 59 -6.71 -11.20 17.69
N ALA A 60 -6.90 -12.52 17.74
CA ALA A 60 -8.15 -13.15 18.17
C ALA A 60 -8.55 -12.70 19.59
N ALA A 61 -7.57 -12.69 20.51
CA ALA A 61 -7.78 -12.22 21.88
C ALA A 61 -8.10 -10.71 21.93
N SER A 62 -7.34 -9.87 21.22
CA SER A 62 -7.56 -8.42 21.16
C SER A 62 -8.94 -8.07 20.61
N LEU A 63 -9.39 -8.83 19.61
CA LEU A 63 -10.64 -8.59 18.91
C LEU A 63 -11.82 -9.39 19.49
N LYS A 64 -11.61 -10.23 20.53
CA LYS A 64 -12.62 -11.11 21.14
C LYS A 64 -13.33 -12.02 20.14
N VAL A 65 -12.57 -12.62 19.22
CA VAL A 65 -13.06 -13.60 18.21
C VAL A 65 -12.21 -14.87 18.22
N SER A 66 -12.60 -15.90 17.48
CA SER A 66 -11.78 -17.10 17.31
C SER A 66 -10.60 -16.85 16.36
N GLN A 67 -9.57 -17.70 16.45
CA GLN A 67 -8.45 -17.66 15.49
C GLN A 67 -8.92 -17.96 14.06
N SER A 68 -9.89 -18.86 13.87
CA SER A 68 -10.48 -19.14 12.56
C SER A 68 -11.19 -17.92 11.97
N THR A 69 -11.86 -17.11 12.78
CA THR A 69 -12.45 -15.83 12.33
C THR A 69 -11.37 -14.84 11.90
N VAL A 70 -10.25 -14.75 12.63
CA VAL A 70 -9.11 -13.92 12.22
C VAL A 70 -8.53 -14.39 10.88
N GLU A 71 -8.40 -15.70 10.67
CA GLU A 71 -7.92 -16.25 9.40
C GLU A 71 -8.85 -15.92 8.24
N ALA A 72 -10.16 -16.03 8.45
CA ALA A 72 -11.15 -15.61 7.45
C ALA A 72 -11.06 -14.11 7.12
N HIS A 73 -10.88 -13.25 8.12
CA HIS A 73 -10.67 -11.82 7.89
C HIS A 73 -9.34 -11.54 7.17
N ARG A 74 -8.26 -12.24 7.53
CA ARG A 74 -6.96 -12.10 6.86
C ARG A 74 -7.05 -12.49 5.39
N ALA A 75 -7.74 -13.59 5.07
CA ALA A 75 -7.97 -14.00 3.68
C ALA A 75 -8.68 -12.89 2.89
N LYS A 76 -9.77 -12.34 3.44
CA LYS A 76 -10.50 -11.23 2.81
C LYS A 76 -9.67 -9.95 2.68
N VAL A 77 -8.83 -9.63 3.67
CA VAL A 77 -7.91 -8.48 3.61
C VAL A 77 -6.90 -8.68 2.48
N MET A 78 -6.27 -9.86 2.40
CA MET A 78 -5.30 -10.18 1.35
C MET A 78 -5.93 -10.12 -0.05
N GLU A 79 -7.15 -10.66 -0.19
CA GLU A 79 -7.93 -10.60 -1.43
C GLU A 79 -8.28 -9.16 -1.82
N LYS A 80 -8.87 -8.38 -0.93
CA LYS A 80 -9.31 -7.00 -1.21
C LYS A 80 -8.16 -6.02 -1.43
N MET A 81 -7.03 -6.24 -0.77
CA MET A 81 -5.80 -5.47 -1.01
C MET A 81 -5.03 -5.98 -2.23
N GLU A 82 -5.43 -7.12 -2.79
CA GLU A 82 -4.73 -7.90 -3.82
C GLU A 82 -3.24 -8.12 -3.45
N ALA A 83 -2.98 -8.37 -2.17
CA ALA A 83 -1.64 -8.60 -1.66
C ALA A 83 -1.26 -10.07 -1.85
N GLY A 84 -0.20 -10.34 -2.62
CA GLY A 84 0.30 -11.71 -2.85
C GLY A 84 1.06 -12.29 -1.65
N SER A 85 1.50 -11.44 -0.71
CA SER A 85 2.22 -11.86 0.49
C SER A 85 2.07 -10.84 1.62
N LEU A 86 2.38 -11.26 2.85
CA LEU A 86 2.38 -10.35 4.00
C LEU A 86 3.34 -9.17 3.81
N SER A 87 4.52 -9.42 3.23
CA SER A 87 5.48 -8.36 2.93
C SER A 87 4.94 -7.36 1.90
N ASP A 88 4.10 -7.81 0.99
CA ASP A 88 3.46 -6.95 0.00
C ASP A 88 2.41 -6.04 0.64
N LEU A 89 1.58 -6.64 1.50
CA LEU A 89 0.61 -5.91 2.31
C LEU A 89 1.28 -4.85 3.20
N MET A 90 2.42 -5.18 3.81
CA MET A 90 3.21 -4.23 4.59
C MET A 90 3.72 -3.06 3.75
N ARG A 91 4.26 -3.33 2.55
CA ARG A 91 4.70 -2.27 1.63
C ARG A 91 3.54 -1.35 1.21
N MET A 92 2.37 -1.90 0.92
CA MET A 92 1.19 -1.11 0.59
C MET A 92 0.80 -0.17 1.73
N MET A 93 0.80 -0.65 2.97
CA MET A 93 0.48 0.19 4.13
C MET A 93 1.53 1.27 4.39
N LEU A 94 2.82 0.96 4.24
CA LEU A 94 3.88 1.96 4.36
C LEU A 94 3.75 3.07 3.31
N SER A 95 3.31 2.74 2.09
CA SER A 95 3.02 3.73 1.06
C SER A 95 1.86 4.66 1.44
N LEU A 96 0.84 4.15 2.14
CA LEU A 96 -0.28 4.97 2.64
C LEU A 96 0.09 5.85 3.83
N GLU A 97 0.99 5.41 4.70
CA GLU A 97 1.43 6.18 5.88
C GLU A 97 2.45 7.29 5.55
N SER A 98 3.15 7.16 4.42
CA SER A 98 4.23 8.08 4.02
C SER A 98 3.73 9.32 3.26
N HIS A 99 2.43 9.54 3.13
CA HIS A 99 1.79 10.69 2.48
C HIS A 99 0.74 11.31 3.40
#